data_AF-A0A2I0IBX0-F1
#
_entry.id   AF-A0A2I0IBX0-F1
#
_cell.length_a   1.000
_cell.length_b   1.000
_cell.length_c   1.000
_cell.angle_alpha   90.00
_cell.angle_beta   90.00
_cell.angle_gamma   90.00
#
_symmetry.space_group_name_H-M   'P 1'
#
loop_
_entity.id
_entity.type
_entity.pdbx_description
1 polymer ?
#
loop_
_entity_poly.entity_id
_entity_poly.type
_entity_poly.pdbx_seq_one_letter_code
_entity_poly.pdbx_strand_id
1 'polypeptide(L)'
;MAIDHPIAFLLPNTHFPLWLVVLLMSSSLGILHFVIETEPPKSEQLPLILLAFIMSVFWISTAAGELLNCLAALGDILELPPSLLGLTILAWGNSVGDLVADVAVAKAGHPAMAMAGCFAGPMFNMLVGLGTALVIQTTNLYPGAYVLHFHVGIVIAFVFLLLSLMGSLLVITWSRFRVPRFWGFCLVGLYVVFTLVSLVIAKFSS
;
A
#
# COMPACT_ATOMS: atom_id res chain seq x y z
N MET A 1 43.09 3.51 -7.93
CA MET A 1 42.32 2.31 -7.56
C MET A 1 41.83 2.52 -6.12
N ALA A 2 40.52 2.34 -5.91
CA ALA A 2 39.75 2.46 -4.67
C ALA A 2 39.63 3.88 -4.04
N ILE A 3 38.51 4.54 -4.33
CA ILE A 3 37.98 5.68 -3.57
C ILE A 3 37.07 5.06 -2.49
N ASP A 4 37.62 4.86 -1.30
CA ASP A 4 36.87 4.48 -0.10
C ASP A 4 36.54 5.74 0.69
N HIS A 5 35.48 6.45 0.30
CA HIS A 5 34.84 7.43 1.17
C HIS A 5 33.53 6.82 1.68
N PRO A 6 33.42 6.50 2.98
CA PRO A 6 32.14 6.22 3.58
C PRO A 6 31.34 7.52 3.52
N ILE A 7 30.19 7.49 2.87
CA ILE A 7 29.25 8.61 2.85
C ILE A 7 28.59 8.65 4.23
N ALA A 8 29.36 9.10 5.22
CA ALA A 8 28.89 9.37 6.57
C ALA A 8 28.03 10.63 6.49
N PHE A 9 26.71 10.45 6.48
CA PHE A 9 25.75 11.52 6.74
C PHE A 9 25.92 11.97 8.20
N LEU A 10 26.93 12.82 8.41
CA LEU A 10 27.23 13.50 9.67
C LEU A 10 26.21 14.62 9.89
N LEU A 11 25.05 14.27 10.44
CA LEU A 11 24.18 15.20 11.17
C LEU A 11 23.90 14.63 12.57
N PRO A 12 24.90 14.68 13.47
CA PRO A 12 24.72 14.38 14.87
C PRO A 12 23.99 15.56 15.55
N ASN A 13 22.88 15.27 16.21
CA ASN A 13 22.26 16.12 17.25
C ASN A 13 21.65 17.47 16.86
N THR A 14 20.67 17.49 15.97
CA THR A 14 19.60 18.50 16.02
C THR A 14 18.23 17.81 15.88
N HIS A 15 17.39 17.93 16.91
CA HIS A 15 16.01 17.42 16.97
C HIS A 15 15.04 18.18 16.05
N PHE A 16 15.45 18.55 14.84
CA PHE A 16 14.54 18.99 13.80
C PHE A 16 14.20 17.77 12.94
N PRO A 17 12.91 17.41 12.78
CA PRO A 17 12.56 16.31 11.89
C PRO A 17 13.05 16.67 10.49
N LEU A 18 14.10 15.98 10.01
CA LEU A 18 14.69 16.19 8.69
C LEU A 18 13.63 16.12 7.59
N TRP A 19 12.60 15.30 7.79
CA TRP A 19 11.41 15.26 6.96
C TRP A 19 10.73 16.62 6.78
N LEU A 20 10.56 17.42 7.84
CA LEU A 20 9.89 18.72 7.78
C LEU A 20 10.72 19.75 7.00
N VAL A 21 12.04 19.70 7.10
CA VAL A 21 12.96 20.58 6.34
C VAL A 21 12.94 20.21 4.86
N VAL A 22 12.98 18.91 4.54
CA VAL A 22 12.92 18.41 3.16
C VAL A 22 11.54 18.72 2.55
N LEU A 23 10.46 18.60 3.32
CA LEU A 23 9.08 18.87 2.89
C LEU A 23 8.80 20.37 2.69
N LEU A 24 9.33 21.23 3.56
CA LEU A 24 9.24 22.68 3.36
C LEU A 24 10.04 23.16 2.14
N MET A 25 11.25 22.66 1.94
CA MET A 25 12.10 23.08 0.81
C MET A 25 11.52 22.64 -0.54
N SER A 26 10.96 21.44 -0.60
CA SER A 26 10.36 20.87 -1.81
C SER A 26 8.94 21.38 -2.07
N SER A 27 8.12 21.59 -1.04
CA SER A 27 6.83 22.26 -1.16
C SER A 27 7.04 23.70 -1.63
N SER A 28 8.08 24.38 -1.13
CA SER A 28 8.45 25.71 -1.62
C SER A 28 8.86 25.68 -3.09
N LEU A 29 9.63 24.68 -3.54
CA LEU A 29 10.02 24.54 -4.95
C LEU A 29 8.83 24.16 -5.85
N GLY A 30 7.95 23.27 -5.39
CA GLY A 30 6.76 22.83 -6.10
C GLY A 30 5.71 23.94 -6.25
N ILE A 31 5.50 24.74 -5.21
CA ILE A 31 4.66 25.94 -5.27
C ILE A 31 5.29 26.98 -6.19
N LEU A 32 6.62 27.17 -6.15
CA LEU A 32 7.30 28.10 -7.05
C LEU A 32 7.16 27.67 -8.51
N HIS A 33 7.30 26.37 -8.81
CA HIS A 33 7.08 25.83 -10.15
C HIS A 33 5.61 25.91 -10.59
N PHE A 34 4.66 25.68 -9.68
CA PHE A 34 3.23 25.82 -9.95
C PHE A 34 2.80 27.28 -10.18
N VAL A 35 3.44 28.24 -9.50
CA VAL A 35 3.20 29.67 -9.65
C VAL A 35 3.89 30.25 -10.90
N ILE A 36 5.00 29.66 -11.34
CA ILE A 36 5.74 30.10 -12.54
C ILE A 36 5.13 29.54 -13.83
N GLU A 37 4.55 28.34 -13.81
CA GLU A 37 4.04 27.67 -15.02
C GLU A 37 2.52 27.95 -15.23
N THR A 38 2.18 29.16 -15.66
CA THR A 38 0.79 29.57 -15.96
C THR A 38 0.30 29.22 -17.38
N GLU A 39 1.12 28.60 -18.23
CA GLU A 39 0.75 28.22 -19.61
C GLU A 39 0.87 26.71 -19.85
N PRO A 40 -0.08 26.06 -20.56
CA PRO A 40 -0.02 24.64 -20.85
C PRO A 40 1.19 24.35 -21.77
N PRO A 41 2.14 23.49 -21.35
CA PRO A 41 3.35 23.28 -22.12
C PRO A 41 3.06 22.52 -23.41
N LYS A 42 3.55 23.06 -24.53
CA LYS A 42 3.44 22.47 -25.86
C LYS A 42 4.29 21.18 -25.94
N SER A 43 3.61 20.03 -26.03
CA SER A 43 3.97 18.70 -26.58
C SER A 43 5.37 18.08 -26.43
N GLU A 44 6.41 18.75 -25.93
CA GLU A 44 7.80 18.25 -25.90
C GLU A 44 8.43 18.27 -24.50
N GLN A 45 7.63 18.02 -23.46
CA GLN A 45 8.08 18.00 -22.06
C GLN A 45 8.10 16.60 -21.43
N LEU A 46 8.32 15.55 -22.24
CA LEU A 46 8.64 14.21 -21.74
C LEU A 46 9.70 14.19 -20.60
N PRO A 47 10.81 14.96 -20.66
CA PRO A 47 11.78 14.97 -19.56
C PRO A 47 11.22 15.59 -18.27
N LEU A 48 10.35 16.61 -18.37
CA LEU A 48 9.69 17.24 -17.22
C LEU A 48 8.65 16.32 -16.58
N ILE A 49 7.90 15.57 -17.38
CA ILE A 49 6.96 14.56 -16.90
C ILE A 49 7.72 13.42 -16.20
N LEU A 50 8.82 12.94 -16.79
CA LEU A 50 9.67 11.93 -16.17
C LEU A 50 10.29 12.42 -14.86
N LEU A 51 10.76 13.66 -14.82
CA LEU A 51 11.30 14.27 -13.60
C LEU A 51 10.20 14.38 -12.52
N ALA A 52 9.01 14.85 -12.87
CA ALA A 52 7.87 14.93 -11.96
C ALA A 52 7.46 13.55 -11.43
N PHE A 53 7.51 12.52 -12.28
CA PHE A 53 7.26 11.14 -11.88
C PHE A 53 8.31 10.63 -10.88
N ILE A 54 9.59 10.81 -11.16
CA ILE A 54 10.69 10.42 -10.25
C ILE A 54 10.56 11.15 -8.91
N MET A 55 10.27 12.45 -8.94
CA MET A 55 10.04 13.24 -7.74
C MET A 55 8.84 12.74 -6.93
N SER A 56 7.73 12.40 -7.59
CA SER A 56 6.56 11.78 -6.95
C SER A 56 6.93 10.47 -6.25
N VAL A 57 7.66 9.57 -6.93
CA VAL A 57 8.10 8.29 -6.33
C VAL A 57 8.97 8.52 -5.10
N PHE A 58 9.91 9.47 -5.17
CA PHE A 58 10.75 9.84 -4.03
C PHE A 58 9.91 10.36 -2.84
N TRP A 59 8.92 11.21 -3.11
CA TRP A 59 8.00 11.73 -2.09
C TRP A 59 7.17 10.64 -1.44
N ILE A 60 6.57 9.76 -2.24
CA ILE A 60 5.76 8.64 -1.75
C ILE A 60 6.63 7.72 -0.90
N SER A 61 7.86 7.41 -1.33
CA SER A 61 8.79 6.57 -0.57
C SER A 61 9.18 7.21 0.77
N THR A 62 9.52 8.50 0.78
CA THR A 62 9.88 9.22 2.01
C THR A 62 8.70 9.30 2.97
N ALA A 63 7.50 9.65 2.47
CA ALA A 63 6.29 9.71 3.27
C ALA A 63 5.89 8.33 3.83
N ALA A 64 6.04 7.26 3.03
CA ALA A 64 5.80 5.90 3.50
C ALA A 64 6.79 5.50 4.60
N GLY A 65 8.07 5.87 4.49
CA GLY A 65 9.07 5.64 5.54
C GLY A 65 8.71 6.31 6.87
N GLU A 66 8.34 7.60 6.83
CA GLU A 66 7.91 8.32 8.03
C GLU A 66 6.62 7.74 8.63
N LEU A 67 5.66 7.36 7.78
CA LEU A 67 4.43 6.69 8.23
C LEU A 67 4.75 5.38 8.97
N LEU A 68 5.67 4.57 8.46
CA LEU A 68 6.10 3.32 9.10
C LEU A 68 6.81 3.59 10.43
N ASN A 69 7.66 4.62 10.51
CA ASN A 69 8.32 5.02 11.75
C ASN A 69 7.31 5.48 12.81
N CYS A 70 6.31 6.28 12.41
CA CYS A 70 5.22 6.70 13.28
C CYS A 70 4.38 5.51 13.77
N LEU A 71 4.08 4.56 12.88
CA LEU A 71 3.36 3.33 13.24
C LEU A 71 4.18 2.46 14.20
N ALA A 72 5.49 2.33 14.02
CA ALA A 72 6.35 1.59 14.94
C ALA A 72 6.32 2.22 16.34
N ALA A 73 6.48 3.55 16.43
CA ALA A 73 6.38 4.27 17.70
C ALA A 73 5.01 4.12 18.36
N LEU A 74 3.92 4.14 17.57
CA LEU A 74 2.57 3.86 18.09
C LEU A 74 2.41 2.41 18.55
N GLY A 75 3.03 1.45 17.87
CA GLY A 75 3.06 0.05 18.27
C GLY A 75 3.74 -0.15 19.62
N ASP A 76 4.86 0.53 19.83
CA ASP A 76 5.60 0.49 21.10
C ASP A 76 4.80 1.13 22.24
N ILE A 77 4.13 2.26 22.01
CA ILE A 77 3.32 2.95 23.03
C ILE A 77 2.06 2.16 23.40
N LEU A 78 1.41 1.53 22.41
CA LEU A 78 0.16 0.80 22.60
C LEU A 78 0.38 -0.69 22.94
N GLU A 79 1.63 -1.14 23.03
CA GLU A 79 2.02 -2.55 23.19
C GLU A 79 1.30 -3.46 22.16
N LEU A 80 1.17 -2.97 20.92
CA LEU A 80 0.52 -3.69 19.84
C LEU A 80 1.58 -4.34 18.93
N PRO A 81 1.37 -5.61 18.53
CA PRO A 81 2.31 -6.27 17.63
C PRO A 81 2.33 -5.57 16.26
N PRO A 82 3.50 -5.39 15.62
CA PRO A 82 3.61 -4.73 14.32
C PRO A 82 2.73 -5.35 13.21
N SER A 83 2.47 -6.66 13.30
CA SER A 83 1.59 -7.39 12.40
C SER A 83 0.14 -6.91 12.45
N LEU A 84 -0.34 -6.49 13.61
CA LEU A 84 -1.71 -5.99 13.80
C LEU A 84 -1.86 -4.59 13.21
N LEU A 85 -0.86 -3.71 13.39
CA LEU A 85 -0.83 -2.39 12.76
C LEU A 85 -0.76 -2.48 11.23
N GLY A 86 0.02 -3.44 10.72
CA GLY A 86 0.07 -3.73 9.29
C GLY A 86 -1.26 -4.24 8.72
N LEU A 87 -1.90 -5.18 9.42
CA LEU A 87 -3.18 -5.77 8.99
C LEU A 87 -4.36 -4.79 9.09
N THR A 88 -4.27 -3.76 9.94
CA THR A 88 -5.35 -2.79 10.16
C THR A 88 -5.06 -1.47 9.47
N ILE A 89 -4.20 -0.64 10.05
CA ILE A 89 -3.98 0.75 9.62
C ILE A 89 -3.35 0.80 8.23
N LEU A 90 -2.30 0.02 7.97
CA LEU A 90 -1.65 0.02 6.65
C LEU A 90 -2.56 -0.57 5.57
N ALA A 91 -3.23 -1.69 5.86
CA ALA A 91 -4.16 -2.32 4.93
C ALA A 91 -5.34 -1.39 4.59
N TRP A 92 -5.96 -0.76 5.59
CA TRP A 92 -7.04 0.21 5.38
C TRP A 92 -6.56 1.45 4.62
N GLY A 93 -5.39 1.98 4.99
CA GLY A 93 -4.80 3.14 4.34
C GLY A 93 -4.57 2.92 2.85
N ASN A 94 -4.14 1.72 2.46
CA ASN A 94 -3.98 1.37 1.05
C ASN A 94 -5.35 1.25 0.33
N SER A 95 -6.34 0.60 0.94
CA SER A 95 -7.60 0.29 0.26
C SER A 95 -8.69 1.37 0.34
N VAL A 96 -8.56 2.38 1.20
CA VAL A 96 -9.58 3.45 1.33
C VAL A 96 -9.64 4.34 0.09
N GLY A 97 -8.49 4.64 -0.52
CA GLY A 97 -8.43 5.41 -1.76
C GLY A 97 -9.10 4.68 -2.92
N ASP A 98 -8.79 3.39 -3.06
CA ASP A 98 -9.41 2.49 -4.03
C ASP A 98 -10.94 2.43 -3.84
N LEU A 99 -11.39 2.29 -2.59
CA LEU A 99 -12.82 2.28 -2.26
C LEU A 99 -13.53 3.57 -2.69
N VAL A 100 -12.93 4.74 -2.42
CA VAL A 100 -13.50 6.03 -2.80
C VAL A 100 -13.57 6.16 -4.32
N ALA A 101 -12.53 5.74 -5.04
CA ALA A 101 -12.48 5.76 -6.49
C ALA A 101 -13.52 4.82 -7.11
N ASP A 102 -13.61 3.57 -6.65
CA ASP A 102 -14.57 2.59 -7.14
C ASP A 102 -16.01 3.01 -6.87
N VAL A 103 -16.29 3.60 -5.69
CA VAL A 103 -17.62 4.16 -5.38
C VAL A 103 -17.95 5.34 -6.30
N ALA A 104 -16.99 6.21 -6.60
CA ALA A 104 -17.21 7.33 -7.51
C ALA A 104 -17.53 6.84 -8.93
N VAL A 105 -16.78 5.88 -9.46
CA VAL A 105 -16.99 5.27 -10.79
C VAL A 105 -18.32 4.52 -10.85
N ALA A 106 -18.69 3.79 -9.80
CA ALA A 106 -19.99 3.11 -9.71
C ALA A 106 -21.15 4.12 -9.71
N LYS A 107 -21.03 5.22 -8.98
CA LYS A 107 -22.03 6.32 -8.96
C LYS A 107 -22.12 7.06 -10.30
N ALA A 108 -21.03 7.13 -11.06
CA ALA A 108 -20.99 7.70 -12.40
C ALA A 108 -21.69 6.81 -13.46
N GLY A 109 -22.23 5.65 -13.09
CA GLY A 109 -22.95 4.76 -14.00
C GLY A 109 -22.10 3.65 -14.60
N HIS A 110 -20.87 3.44 -14.12
CA HIS A 110 -19.94 2.42 -14.60
C HIS A 110 -19.64 1.33 -13.55
N PRO A 111 -20.64 0.59 -13.05
CA PRO A 111 -20.43 -0.40 -11.98
C PRO A 111 -19.55 -1.57 -12.42
N ALA A 112 -19.56 -1.96 -13.70
CA ALA A 112 -18.68 -3.02 -14.21
C ALA A 112 -17.20 -2.62 -14.14
N MET A 113 -16.88 -1.34 -14.36
CA MET A 113 -15.51 -0.82 -14.25
C MET A 113 -15.06 -0.76 -12.80
N ALA A 114 -15.92 -0.30 -11.88
CA ALA A 114 -15.65 -0.31 -10.45
C ALA A 114 -15.41 -1.73 -9.91
N MET A 115 -16.19 -2.71 -10.37
CA MET A 115 -15.97 -4.12 -10.01
C MET A 115 -14.62 -4.65 -10.52
N ALA A 116 -14.21 -4.27 -11.73
CA ALA A 116 -12.91 -4.65 -12.26
C ALA A 116 -11.75 -4.00 -11.47
N GLY A 117 -11.89 -2.71 -11.11
CA GLY A 117 -10.91 -1.98 -10.30
C GLY A 117 -10.67 -2.62 -8.93
N CYS A 118 -11.75 -2.93 -8.21
CA CYS A 118 -11.71 -3.52 -6.89
C CYS A 118 -10.96 -4.86 -6.82
N PHE A 119 -10.95 -5.66 -7.90
CA PHE A 119 -10.18 -6.91 -7.96
C PHE A 119 -8.79 -6.73 -8.56
N ALA A 120 -8.64 -5.86 -9.57
CA ALA A 120 -7.37 -5.65 -10.25
C ALA A 120 -6.31 -5.00 -9.35
N GLY A 121 -6.69 -4.05 -8.49
CA GLY A 121 -5.77 -3.36 -7.58
C GLY A 121 -5.05 -4.32 -6.62
N PRO A 122 -5.79 -5.06 -5.76
CA PRO A 122 -5.17 -6.03 -4.85
C PRO A 122 -4.40 -7.14 -5.57
N MET A 123 -4.90 -7.60 -6.73
CA MET A 123 -4.21 -8.60 -7.53
C MET A 123 -2.87 -8.08 -8.05
N PHE A 124 -2.83 -6.86 -8.58
CA PHE A 124 -1.58 -6.23 -9.03
C PHE A 124 -0.58 -6.04 -7.89
N ASN A 125 -1.04 -5.57 -6.72
CA ASN A 125 -0.20 -5.40 -5.54
C ASN A 125 0.40 -6.73 -5.06
N MET A 126 -0.35 -7.83 -5.16
CA MET A 126 0.17 -9.15 -4.81
C MET A 126 1.16 -9.70 -5.86
N LEU A 127 0.86 -9.58 -7.14
CA LEU A 127 1.75 -10.09 -8.18
C LEU A 127 3.05 -9.29 -8.26
N VAL A 128 2.95 -7.98 -8.35
CA VAL A 128 4.11 -7.10 -8.54
C VAL A 128 4.74 -6.77 -7.21
N GLY A 129 3.98 -6.31 -6.21
CA GLY A 129 4.54 -5.93 -4.91
C GLY A 129 5.16 -7.10 -4.16
N LEU A 130 4.35 -8.11 -3.81
CA LEU A 130 4.86 -9.28 -3.08
C LEU A 130 5.83 -10.11 -3.94
N GLY A 131 5.56 -10.27 -5.24
CA GLY A 131 6.44 -11.01 -6.14
C GLY A 131 7.83 -10.39 -6.27
N THR A 132 7.93 -9.06 -6.47
CA THR A 132 9.23 -8.38 -6.53
C THR A 132 9.94 -8.39 -5.19
N ALA A 133 9.22 -8.21 -4.08
CA ALA A 133 9.80 -8.29 -2.74
C ALA A 133 10.44 -9.66 -2.47
N LEU A 134 9.76 -10.75 -2.83
CA LEU A 134 10.28 -12.12 -2.68
C LEU A 134 11.50 -12.37 -3.59
N VAL A 135 11.50 -11.86 -4.81
CA VAL A 135 12.66 -11.97 -5.72
C VAL A 135 13.87 -11.26 -5.12
N ILE A 136 13.72 -10.01 -4.69
CA ILE A 136 14.80 -9.23 -4.07
C ILE A 136 15.35 -9.95 -2.83
N GLN A 137 14.47 -10.45 -1.97
CA GLN A 137 14.87 -11.15 -0.74
C GLN A 137 15.61 -12.45 -1.04
N THR A 138 15.14 -13.23 -2.03
CA THR A 138 15.77 -14.49 -2.45
C THR A 138 17.15 -14.23 -3.07
N THR A 139 17.29 -13.18 -3.88
CA THR A 139 18.59 -12.79 -4.45
C THR A 139 19.59 -12.37 -3.37
N ASN A 140 19.15 -11.62 -2.36
CA ASN A 140 20.02 -11.18 -1.26
C ASN A 140 20.49 -12.32 -0.34
N LEU A 141 19.71 -13.41 -0.25
CA LEU A 141 20.01 -14.56 0.60
C LEU A 141 20.82 -15.66 -0.11
N TYR A 142 21.07 -15.53 -1.41
CA TYR A 142 21.82 -16.52 -2.17
C TYR A 142 23.24 -16.70 -1.61
N PRO A 143 23.75 -17.94 -1.39
CA PRO A 143 23.20 -19.24 -1.81
C PRO A 143 22.30 -19.96 -0.77
N GLY A 144 21.89 -19.30 0.30
CA GLY A 144 20.97 -19.86 1.29
C GLY A 144 19.54 -20.01 0.75
N ALA A 145 18.81 -21.01 1.24
CA ALA A 145 17.40 -21.17 0.92
C ALA A 145 16.54 -20.25 1.79
N TYR A 146 15.63 -19.49 1.18
CA TYR A 146 14.64 -18.72 1.93
C TYR A 146 13.58 -19.66 2.50
N VAL A 147 13.59 -19.84 3.84
CA VAL A 147 12.62 -20.69 4.53
C VAL A 147 11.35 -19.88 4.77
N LEU A 148 10.29 -20.19 4.02
CA LEU A 148 8.96 -19.61 4.24
C LEU A 148 8.37 -20.21 5.53
N HIS A 149 8.31 -19.40 6.58
CA HIS A 149 7.61 -19.76 7.80
C HIS A 149 6.11 -19.53 7.61
N PHE A 150 5.38 -20.59 7.27
CA PHE A 150 3.92 -20.54 7.17
C PHE A 150 3.31 -20.44 8.57
N HIS A 151 3.12 -19.21 9.04
CA HIS A 151 2.32 -18.97 10.23
C HIS A 151 0.84 -19.27 9.96
N VAL A 152 0.14 -19.76 10.98
CA VAL A 152 -1.29 -20.09 10.94
C VAL A 152 -2.14 -18.91 10.43
N GLY A 153 -1.74 -17.67 10.74
CA GLY A 153 -2.41 -16.46 10.25
C GLY A 153 -2.37 -16.29 8.73
N ILE A 154 -1.28 -16.69 8.06
CA ILE A 154 -1.15 -16.60 6.59
C ILE A 154 -2.09 -17.61 5.93
N VAL A 155 -2.14 -18.83 6.46
CA VAL A 155 -3.01 -19.90 5.93
C VAL A 155 -4.48 -19.48 6.02
N ILE A 156 -4.89 -18.92 7.17
CA ILE A 156 -6.26 -18.43 7.37
C ILE A 156 -6.56 -17.27 6.44
N ALA A 157 -5.67 -16.28 6.32
CA ALA A 157 -5.84 -15.18 5.38
C ALA A 157 -6.02 -15.68 3.95
N PHE A 158 -5.23 -16.68 3.53
CA PHE A 158 -5.35 -17.30 2.22
C PHE A 158 -6.69 -18.03 2.03
N VAL A 159 -7.17 -18.78 3.02
CA VAL A 159 -8.47 -19.47 2.98
C VAL A 159 -9.63 -18.47 2.87
N PHE A 160 -9.64 -17.42 3.69
CA PHE A 160 -10.68 -16.39 3.65
C PHE A 160 -10.64 -15.60 2.33
N LEU A 161 -9.45 -15.28 1.82
CA LEU A 161 -9.28 -14.63 0.53
C LEU A 161 -9.84 -15.51 -0.59
N LEU A 162 -9.47 -16.79 -0.66
CA LEU A 162 -10.01 -17.73 -1.65
C LEU A 162 -11.53 -17.88 -1.54
N LEU A 163 -12.07 -17.99 -0.32
CA LEU A 163 -13.51 -18.09 -0.09
C LEU A 163 -14.23 -16.84 -0.62
N SER A 164 -13.70 -15.65 -0.32
CA SER A 164 -14.28 -14.38 -0.77
C SER A 164 -14.23 -14.24 -2.30
N LEU A 165 -13.13 -14.65 -2.93
CA LEU A 165 -12.93 -14.56 -4.38
C LEU A 165 -13.79 -15.58 -5.13
N MET A 166 -13.83 -16.83 -4.65
CA MET A 166 -14.69 -17.85 -5.24
C MET A 166 -16.16 -17.49 -5.08
N GLY A 167 -16.56 -17.02 -3.89
CA GLY A 167 -17.91 -16.55 -3.62
C GLY A 167 -18.31 -15.35 -4.50
N SER A 168 -17.43 -14.36 -4.65
CA SER A 168 -17.70 -13.21 -5.51
C SER A 168 -17.83 -13.64 -6.97
N LEU A 169 -16.92 -14.48 -7.47
CA LEU A 169 -16.94 -14.98 -8.85
C LEU A 169 -18.23 -15.77 -9.15
N LEU A 170 -18.65 -16.64 -8.23
CA LEU A 170 -19.85 -17.47 -8.40
C LEU A 170 -21.13 -16.62 -8.43
N VAL A 171 -21.23 -15.60 -7.57
CA VAL A 171 -22.42 -14.72 -7.56
C VAL A 171 -22.41 -13.72 -8.71
N ILE A 172 -21.24 -13.20 -9.12
CA ILE A 172 -21.13 -12.27 -10.25
C ILE A 172 -21.49 -12.98 -11.56
N THR A 173 -21.02 -14.22 -11.74
CA THR A 173 -21.35 -15.04 -12.91
C THR A 173 -22.83 -15.42 -12.95
N TRP A 174 -23.41 -15.80 -11.81
CA TRP A 174 -24.85 -16.10 -11.72
C TRP A 174 -25.73 -14.85 -11.93
N SER A 175 -25.34 -13.70 -11.37
CA SER A 175 -26.17 -12.49 -11.35
C SER A 175 -26.01 -11.58 -12.58
N ARG A 176 -25.41 -12.10 -13.67
CA ARG A 176 -25.14 -11.35 -14.92
C ARG A 176 -24.55 -9.96 -14.67
N PHE A 177 -23.46 -9.88 -13.88
CA PHE A 177 -22.75 -8.63 -13.54
C PHE A 177 -23.58 -7.56 -12.80
N ARG A 178 -24.74 -7.93 -12.23
CA ARG A 178 -25.47 -7.06 -11.29
C ARG A 178 -25.34 -7.61 -9.88
N VAL A 179 -24.49 -6.97 -9.08
CA VAL A 179 -24.26 -7.37 -7.68
C VAL A 179 -25.47 -6.96 -6.83
N PRO A 180 -26.19 -7.91 -6.20
CA PRO A 180 -27.31 -7.57 -5.33
C PRO A 180 -26.80 -6.92 -4.04
N ARG A 181 -27.53 -5.93 -3.52
CA ARG A 181 -27.17 -5.19 -2.29
C ARG A 181 -26.94 -6.12 -1.08
N PHE A 182 -27.66 -7.25 -1.03
CA PHE A 182 -27.49 -8.27 0.00
C PHE A 182 -26.09 -8.88 0.01
N TRP A 183 -25.46 -9.06 -1.16
CA TRP A 183 -24.12 -9.63 -1.23
C TRP A 183 -23.06 -8.65 -0.71
N GLY A 184 -23.27 -7.33 -0.88
CA GLY A 184 -22.43 -6.33 -0.23
C GLY A 184 -22.39 -6.51 1.30
N PHE A 185 -23.56 -6.71 1.93
CA PHE A 185 -23.62 -6.94 3.38
C PHE A 185 -22.93 -8.24 3.81
N CYS A 186 -23.08 -9.33 3.06
CA CYS A 186 -22.44 -10.59 3.43
C CYS A 186 -20.91 -10.58 3.19
N LEU A 187 -20.40 -9.82 2.21
CA LEU A 187 -18.97 -9.53 2.06
C LEU A 187 -18.40 -8.72 3.24
N VAL A 188 -19.12 -7.69 3.69
CA VAL A 188 -18.74 -6.93 4.90
C VAL A 188 -18.77 -7.81 6.14
N GLY A 189 -19.77 -8.68 6.28
CA GLY A 189 -19.83 -9.65 7.38
C GLY A 189 -18.65 -10.61 7.36
N LEU A 190 -18.29 -11.16 6.20
CA LEU A 190 -17.11 -12.01 6.02
C LEU A 190 -15.83 -11.27 6.40
N TYR A 191 -15.70 -10.01 5.98
CA TYR A 191 -14.58 -9.15 6.33
C TYR A 191 -14.45 -8.95 7.86
N VAL A 192 -15.55 -8.63 8.54
CA VAL A 192 -15.56 -8.45 10.02
C VAL A 192 -15.16 -9.75 10.72
N VAL A 193 -15.69 -10.89 10.29
CA VAL A 193 -15.32 -12.21 10.85
C VAL A 193 -13.84 -12.49 10.63
N PHE A 194 -13.32 -12.26 9.43
CA PHE A 194 -11.91 -12.40 9.11
C PHE A 194 -11.04 -11.52 10.02
N THR A 195 -11.34 -10.23 10.13
CA THR A 195 -10.58 -9.30 10.98
C THR A 195 -10.60 -9.73 12.45
N LEU A 196 -11.75 -10.16 12.99
CA LEU A 196 -11.84 -10.65 14.36
C LEU A 196 -10.99 -11.90 14.58
N VAL A 197 -11.06 -12.89 13.68
CA VAL A 197 -10.26 -14.11 13.75
C VAL A 197 -8.76 -13.78 13.67
N SER A 198 -8.36 -12.91 12.75
CA SER A 198 -6.98 -12.45 12.60
C SER A 198 -6.48 -11.69 13.83
N LEU A 199 -7.31 -10.86 14.46
CA LEU A 199 -6.96 -10.14 15.68
C LEU A 199 -6.77 -11.09 16.86
N VAL A 200 -7.66 -12.08 17.01
CA VAL A 200 -7.55 -13.10 18.06
C VAL A 200 -6.23 -13.87 17.91
N ILE A 201 -5.90 -14.31 16.71
CA ILE A 201 -4.66 -15.04 16.45
C ILE A 201 -3.43 -14.16 16.67
N ALA A 202 -3.46 -12.91 16.22
CA ALA A 202 -2.37 -11.97 16.45
C ALA A 202 -2.13 -11.72 17.94
N LYS A 203 -3.20 -11.68 18.75
CA LYS A 203 -3.09 -11.61 20.22
C LYS A 203 -2.54 -12.87 20.87
N PHE A 204 -2.88 -14.06 20.36
CA PHE A 204 -2.40 -15.34 20.90
C PHE A 204 -1.00 -15.75 20.42
N SER A 205 -0.53 -15.18 19.32
CA SER A 205 0.79 -15.46 18.73
C SER A 205 1.88 -14.47 19.16
N SER A 206 1.54 -13.45 19.96
CA SER A 206 2.45 -12.46 20.53
C SER A 206 2.75 -12.79 21.99
#